data_AF-A0A4R8C6D5-F1
#
_entry.id   AF-A0A4R8C6D5-F1
#
_cell.length_a   1.000
_cell.length_b   1.000
_cell.length_c   1.000
_cell.angle_alpha   90.00
_cell.angle_beta   90.00
_cell.angle_gamma   90.00
#
_symmetry.space_group_name_H-M   'P 1'
#
loop_
_entity.id
_entity.type
_entity.pdbx_description
1 polymer ?
#
loop_
_entity_poly.entity_id
_entity_poly.type
_entity_poly.pdbx_seq_one_letter_code
_entity_poly.pdbx_strand_id
1 'polypeptide(L)'
;MTTDLRELLRTTAAEAGNTVDLAEEAVAERIRHRRARSRRLAIGGTALAAAVVIAGTTWAVRPGDGHPPAASGPTAAAVPPRIVTSDVDNLSGMEAALQATLTTDANGCVRPAAQSDVVLVWPRGYTVRGDSTSFEILDAANKVVARSGTPITMGGGGADRFQPTWTGRDCATGGPLWMVGGISARR
;
A
#
# COMPACT_ATOMS: atom_id res chain seq x y z
N MET A 1 -7.77 57.18 -33.35
CA MET A 1 -8.79 56.28 -32.77
C MET A 1 -8.11 55.51 -31.65
N THR A 2 -8.15 56.06 -30.44
CA THR A 2 -7.54 55.48 -29.24
C THR A 2 -8.65 54.86 -28.42
N THR A 3 -8.80 53.54 -28.51
CA THR A 3 -9.77 52.77 -27.74
C THR A 3 -9.41 52.87 -26.27
N ASP A 4 -10.28 53.50 -25.50
CA ASP A 4 -10.06 53.86 -24.10
C ASP A 4 -10.10 52.58 -23.23
N LEU A 5 -9.01 52.31 -22.51
CA LEU A 5 -8.85 51.16 -21.61
C LEU A 5 -9.98 51.07 -20.56
N ARG A 6 -10.64 52.18 -20.24
CA ARG A 6 -11.83 52.19 -19.36
C ARG A 6 -13.06 51.53 -19.97
N GLU A 7 -13.19 51.54 -21.29
CA GLU A 7 -14.32 50.91 -21.98
C GLU A 7 -14.17 49.39 -21.95
N LEU A 8 -12.96 48.87 -22.19
CA LEU A 8 -12.64 47.45 -22.07
C LEU A 8 -12.86 46.92 -20.65
N LEU A 9 -12.48 47.69 -19.62
CA LEU A 9 -12.68 47.29 -18.22
C LEU A 9 -14.15 47.28 -17.80
N ARG A 10 -14.97 48.19 -18.34
CA ARG A 10 -16.43 48.19 -18.08
C ARG A 10 -17.13 47.03 -18.76
N THR A 11 -16.70 46.64 -19.96
CA THR A 11 -17.26 45.46 -20.65
C THR A 11 -16.91 44.16 -19.92
N THR A 12 -15.69 44.02 -19.39
CA THR A 12 -15.31 42.83 -18.61
C THR A 12 -15.99 42.74 -17.25
N ALA A 13 -16.39 43.87 -16.66
CA ALA A 13 -17.10 43.89 -15.37
C ALA A 13 -18.59 43.51 -15.49
N ALA A 14 -19.17 43.57 -16.70
CA ALA A 14 -20.55 43.15 -16.94
C ALA A 14 -20.69 41.64 -17.26
N GLU A 15 -19.60 40.95 -17.61
CA GLU A 15 -19.59 39.50 -17.91
C GLU A 15 -18.99 38.63 -16.79
N ALA A 16 -18.58 39.23 -15.66
CA ALA A 16 -18.18 38.49 -14.46
C ALA A 16 -19.40 38.13 -13.58
N GLY A 17 -20.41 37.55 -14.22
CA GLY A 17 -21.65 37.07 -13.59
C GLY A 17 -21.80 35.58 -13.73
N ASN A 18 -20.75 34.79 -13.47
CA ASN A 18 -20.89 33.34 -13.31
C ASN A 18 -20.66 32.98 -11.83
N THR A 19 -21.66 33.29 -11.02
CA THR A 19 -21.80 32.71 -9.69
C THR A 19 -21.95 31.20 -9.88
N VAL A 20 -20.90 30.45 -9.57
CA VAL A 20 -21.04 29.01 -9.36
C VAL A 20 -21.87 28.87 -8.08
N ASP A 21 -23.17 28.65 -8.26
CA ASP A 21 -24.06 28.19 -7.20
C ASP A 21 -23.59 26.78 -6.82
N LEU A 22 -22.66 26.72 -5.86
CA LEU A 22 -22.30 25.49 -5.18
C LEU A 22 -23.45 25.19 -4.23
N ALA A 23 -24.50 24.58 -4.77
CA ALA A 23 -25.58 24.00 -3.99
C ALA A 23 -24.98 22.93 -3.06
N GLU A 24 -24.56 23.32 -1.85
CA GLU A 24 -24.24 22.41 -0.74
C GLU A 24 -25.43 21.47 -0.44
N GLU A 25 -26.65 21.88 -0.81
CA GLU A 25 -27.85 21.04 -0.71
C GLU A 25 -27.85 19.84 -1.68
N ALA A 26 -27.22 19.94 -2.86
CA ALA A 26 -27.19 18.83 -3.83
C ALA A 26 -26.20 17.72 -3.43
N VAL A 27 -25.12 18.08 -2.72
CA VAL A 27 -24.12 17.12 -2.21
C VAL A 27 -24.67 16.39 -0.98
N ALA A 28 -25.37 17.10 -0.08
CA ALA A 28 -26.03 16.49 1.07
C ALA A 28 -27.12 15.49 0.65
N GLU A 29 -27.87 15.79 -0.41
CA GLU A 29 -28.90 14.90 -0.96
C GLU A 29 -28.29 13.61 -1.56
N ARG A 30 -27.16 13.71 -2.28
CA ARG A 30 -26.44 12.53 -2.81
C ARG A 30 -25.88 11.61 -1.73
N ILE A 31 -25.36 12.17 -0.63
CA ILE A 31 -24.84 11.39 0.50
C ILE A 31 -25.98 10.69 1.25
N ARG A 32 -27.13 11.34 1.42
CA ARG A 32 -28.33 10.72 2.00
C ARG A 32 -28.91 9.62 1.11
N HIS A 33 -28.96 9.82 -0.21
CA HIS A 33 -29.55 8.84 -1.13
C HIS A 33 -28.78 7.52 -1.19
N ARG A 34 -27.43 7.54 -1.05
CA ARG A 34 -26.63 6.30 -0.95
C ARG A 34 -26.89 5.54 0.36
N ARG A 35 -27.14 6.25 1.47
CA ARG A 35 -27.43 5.63 2.78
C ARG A 35 -28.85 5.07 2.88
N ALA A 36 -29.80 5.61 2.11
CA ALA A 36 -31.17 5.09 2.07
C ALA A 36 -31.31 3.80 1.24
N ARG A 37 -30.53 3.65 0.15
CA ARG A 37 -30.62 2.47 -0.74
C ARG A 37 -30.00 1.20 -0.15
N SER A 38 -29.12 1.34 0.84
CA SER A 38 -28.49 0.22 1.56
C SER A 38 -29.33 -0.31 2.74
N ARG A 39 -30.49 0.30 3.03
CA ARG A 39 -31.37 -0.06 4.17
C ARG A 39 -32.62 -0.86 3.80
N ARG A 40 -32.72 -1.41 2.59
CA ARG A 40 -33.88 -2.20 2.13
C ARG A 40 -33.55 -3.63 1.69
N LEU A 41 -32.77 -4.36 2.49
CA LEU A 41 -32.79 -5.82 2.43
C LEU A 41 -32.92 -6.39 3.86
N ALA A 42 -34.18 -6.72 4.17
CA ALA A 42 -34.66 -7.80 5.03
C ALA A 42 -34.17 -7.86 6.50
N ILE A 43 -34.94 -7.22 7.37
CA ILE A 43 -35.32 -7.81 8.66
C ILE A 43 -36.33 -8.92 8.32
N GLY A 44 -35.93 -10.17 8.51
CA GLY A 44 -36.79 -11.35 8.40
C GLY A 44 -36.13 -12.47 9.18
N GLY A 45 -36.53 -12.63 10.43
CA GLY A 45 -35.90 -13.56 11.36
C GLY A 45 -36.22 -15.02 11.08
N THR A 46 -35.31 -15.89 11.52
CA THR A 46 -35.64 -17.16 12.14
C THR A 46 -34.58 -17.45 13.21
N ALA A 47 -35.03 -17.55 14.45
CA ALA A 47 -34.25 -18.12 15.54
C ALA A 47 -34.13 -19.62 15.32
N LEU A 48 -32.90 -20.14 15.32
CA LEU A 48 -32.62 -21.53 15.67
C LEU A 48 -31.42 -21.53 16.61
N ALA A 49 -31.71 -21.70 17.89
CA ALA A 49 -30.73 -22.09 18.88
C ALA A 49 -30.29 -23.53 18.57
N ALA A 50 -29.01 -23.73 18.33
CA ALA A 50 -28.38 -25.03 18.42
C ALA A 50 -27.11 -24.87 19.25
N ALA A 51 -27.23 -25.18 20.54
CA ALA A 51 -26.11 -25.35 21.44
C ALA A 51 -25.29 -26.56 20.96
N VAL A 52 -24.15 -26.32 20.33
CA VAL A 52 -23.16 -27.37 20.11
C VAL A 52 -22.25 -27.40 21.33
N VAL A 53 -22.59 -28.29 22.26
CA VAL A 53 -21.65 -28.81 23.26
C VAL A 53 -20.62 -29.63 22.48
N ILE A 54 -19.46 -29.05 22.17
CA ILE A 54 -18.32 -29.85 21.75
C ILE A 54 -17.79 -30.53 23.01
N ALA A 55 -18.31 -31.73 23.26
CA ALA A 55 -17.77 -32.65 24.24
C ALA A 55 -16.27 -32.83 23.95
N GLY A 56 -15.46 -32.68 24.99
CA GLY A 56 -14.03 -32.85 24.93
C GLY A 56 -13.67 -34.21 24.35
N THR A 57 -12.98 -34.19 23.22
CA THR A 57 -12.20 -35.35 22.78
C THR A 57 -10.89 -35.32 23.54
N THR A 58 -10.88 -35.94 24.72
CA THR A 58 -9.65 -36.30 25.41
C THR A 58 -8.97 -37.37 24.56
N TRP A 59 -7.97 -36.98 23.78
CA TRP A 59 -7.07 -37.97 23.20
C TRP A 59 -6.41 -38.70 24.36
N ALA A 60 -6.61 -40.01 24.42
CA ALA A 60 -5.90 -40.88 25.33
C ALA A 60 -4.41 -40.79 25.01
N VAL A 61 -3.68 -39.97 25.77
CA VAL A 61 -2.21 -40.00 25.78
C VAL A 61 -1.83 -41.32 26.43
N ARG A 62 -1.51 -42.29 25.57
CA ARG A 62 -0.82 -43.52 25.94
C ARG A 62 0.61 -43.12 26.33
N PRO A 63 1.09 -43.35 27.56
CA PRO A 63 2.49 -43.13 27.89
C PRO A 63 3.28 -44.29 27.27
N GLY A 64 3.74 -44.08 26.05
CA GLY A 64 4.76 -44.89 25.39
C GLY A 64 6.06 -44.10 25.40
N ASP A 65 7.15 -44.77 25.76
CA ASP A 65 8.45 -44.22 26.11
C ASP A 65 8.95 -43.11 25.19
N GLY A 66 9.45 -42.05 25.82
CA GLY A 66 9.87 -40.82 25.18
C GLY A 66 10.89 -41.03 24.07
N HIS A 67 10.49 -40.68 22.86
CA HIS A 67 11.34 -40.04 21.85
C HIS A 67 10.52 -38.88 21.27
N PRO A 68 10.89 -37.61 21.48
CA PRO A 68 10.24 -36.53 20.76
C PRO A 68 10.50 -36.75 19.26
N PRO A 69 9.48 -36.67 18.38
CA PRO A 69 9.76 -36.62 16.96
C PRO A 69 10.55 -35.33 16.73
N ALA A 70 11.83 -35.48 16.39
CA ALA A 70 12.57 -34.43 15.76
C ALA A 70 11.77 -34.01 14.53
N ALA A 71 11.09 -32.87 14.62
CA ALA A 71 10.49 -32.19 13.48
C ALA A 71 11.64 -31.61 12.64
N SER A 72 12.40 -32.50 12.02
CA SER A 72 13.33 -32.17 10.94
C SER A 72 12.60 -32.37 9.63
N GLY A 73 11.52 -31.61 9.44
CA GLY A 73 11.17 -31.24 8.08
C GLY A 73 12.28 -30.34 7.56
N PRO A 74 12.70 -30.44 6.29
CA PRO A 74 13.54 -29.41 5.72
C PRO A 74 12.76 -28.10 5.83
N THR A 75 13.19 -27.21 6.73
CA THR A 75 12.85 -25.80 6.61
C THR A 75 13.45 -25.42 5.26
N ALA A 76 12.64 -25.42 4.20
CA ALA A 76 13.03 -24.90 2.92
C ALA A 76 13.67 -23.55 3.24
N ALA A 77 14.97 -23.40 2.94
CA ALA A 77 15.73 -22.23 3.34
C ALA A 77 14.93 -21.01 2.87
N ALA A 78 14.42 -20.23 3.83
CA ALA A 78 13.52 -19.15 3.52
C ALA A 78 14.29 -18.15 2.65
N VAL A 79 13.76 -17.82 1.47
CA VAL A 79 14.44 -16.92 0.55
C VAL A 79 14.52 -15.55 1.23
N PRO A 80 15.73 -15.00 1.44
CA PRO A 80 15.85 -13.72 2.12
C PRO A 80 15.25 -12.61 1.24
N PRO A 81 14.51 -11.66 1.84
CA PRO A 81 13.95 -10.54 1.10
C PRO A 81 15.07 -9.65 0.57
N ARG A 82 14.88 -9.09 -0.63
CA ARG A 82 15.82 -8.18 -1.30
C ARG A 82 15.06 -6.94 -1.79
N ILE A 83 15.76 -5.81 -1.78
CA ILE A 83 15.24 -4.53 -2.28
C ILE A 83 16.20 -3.97 -3.33
N VAL A 84 15.65 -3.17 -4.24
CA VAL A 84 16.45 -2.32 -5.13
C VAL A 84 16.80 -1.05 -4.38
N THR A 85 18.06 -0.63 -4.41
CA THR A 85 18.48 0.65 -3.84
C THR A 85 19.12 1.54 -4.88
N SER A 86 18.82 2.83 -4.83
CA SER A 86 19.56 3.85 -5.56
C SER A 86 20.90 4.16 -4.88
N ASP A 87 21.72 4.94 -5.57
CA ASP A 87 22.99 5.48 -5.09
C ASP A 87 22.84 6.81 -4.32
N VAL A 88 21.64 7.39 -4.32
CA VAL A 88 21.28 8.64 -3.65
C VAL A 88 20.52 8.36 -2.36
N ASP A 89 20.78 9.16 -1.32
CA ASP A 89 20.17 9.01 0.02
C ASP A 89 18.97 9.96 0.24
N ASN A 90 18.70 10.86 -0.70
CA ASN A 90 17.52 11.70 -0.66
C ASN A 90 16.28 10.95 -1.14
N LEU A 91 15.15 11.27 -0.49
CA LEU A 91 13.82 10.87 -0.94
C LEU A 91 13.51 11.52 -2.30
N SER A 92 12.75 10.82 -3.15
CA SER A 92 12.28 11.40 -4.41
C SER A 92 11.42 12.65 -4.15
N GLY A 93 11.72 13.74 -4.87
CA GLY A 93 11.04 15.04 -4.74
C GLY A 93 9.91 15.29 -5.75
N MET A 94 9.65 14.36 -6.67
CA MET A 94 8.38 14.36 -7.42
C MET A 94 7.34 13.71 -6.52
N GLU A 95 6.28 14.44 -6.19
CA GLU A 95 5.30 14.09 -5.13
C GLU A 95 4.10 13.33 -5.72
N ALA A 96 4.28 12.06 -6.09
CA ALA A 96 3.17 11.16 -6.34
C ALA A 96 3.01 10.19 -5.15
N ALA A 97 1.77 9.79 -4.85
CA ALA A 97 1.47 8.89 -3.74
C ALA A 97 1.11 7.49 -4.26
N LEU A 98 1.88 6.50 -3.84
CA LEU A 98 1.64 5.09 -4.09
C LEU A 98 1.11 4.43 -2.81
N GLN A 99 -0.13 3.94 -2.86
CA GLN A 99 -0.67 3.06 -1.83
C GLN A 99 -0.28 1.62 -2.13
N ALA A 100 0.40 0.96 -1.19
CA ALA A 100 0.89 -0.38 -1.40
C ALA A 100 0.81 -1.22 -0.13
N THR A 101 0.67 -2.52 -0.32
CA THR A 101 1.00 -3.55 0.67
C THR A 101 2.21 -4.30 0.13
N LEU A 102 3.27 -4.45 0.93
CA LEU A 102 4.51 -5.07 0.46
C LEU A 102 4.48 -6.60 0.61
N THR A 103 4.94 -7.30 -0.41
CA THR A 103 5.13 -8.76 -0.46
C THR A 103 6.48 -9.09 -1.10
N THR A 104 6.93 -10.34 -1.03
CA THR A 104 8.05 -10.83 -1.84
C THR A 104 7.55 -11.65 -3.03
N ASP A 105 8.31 -11.65 -4.13
CA ASP A 105 8.15 -12.64 -5.20
C ASP A 105 8.93 -13.93 -4.91
N ALA A 106 8.86 -14.90 -5.83
CA ALA A 106 9.54 -16.19 -5.69
C ALA A 106 11.07 -16.09 -5.58
N ASN A 107 11.67 -14.96 -6.00
CA ASN A 107 13.10 -14.71 -5.92
C ASN A 107 13.48 -13.93 -4.65
N GLY A 108 12.51 -13.55 -3.82
CA GLY A 108 12.69 -12.74 -2.62
C GLY A 108 12.63 -11.23 -2.87
N CYS A 109 12.32 -10.76 -4.08
CA CYS A 109 12.29 -9.34 -4.37
C CYS A 109 11.02 -8.70 -3.79
N VAL A 110 11.19 -7.65 -2.99
CA VAL A 110 10.07 -6.94 -2.38
C VAL A 110 9.34 -6.08 -3.40
N ARG A 111 8.02 -6.22 -3.47
CA ARG A 111 7.14 -5.57 -4.46
C ARG A 111 5.81 -5.12 -3.83
N PRO A 112 5.10 -4.17 -4.47
CA PRO A 112 3.70 -3.91 -4.16
C PRO A 112 2.83 -5.10 -4.58
N ALA A 113 2.01 -5.63 -3.67
CA ALA A 113 1.14 -6.79 -3.93
C ALA A 113 0.18 -6.58 -5.11
N ALA A 114 -0.40 -5.38 -5.21
CA ALA A 114 -1.37 -5.04 -6.25
C ALA A 114 -0.76 -4.55 -7.57
N GLN A 115 0.55 -4.28 -7.59
CA GLN A 115 1.29 -3.67 -8.71
C GLN A 115 2.67 -4.34 -8.77
N SER A 116 2.70 -5.65 -9.01
CA SER A 116 3.91 -6.47 -8.92
C SER A 116 4.94 -6.19 -10.03
N ASP A 117 4.52 -5.55 -11.11
CA ASP A 117 5.38 -5.08 -12.19
C ASP A 117 6.19 -3.83 -11.80
N VAL A 118 5.70 -3.03 -10.84
CA VAL A 118 6.38 -1.85 -10.32
C VAL A 118 7.57 -2.25 -9.45
N VAL A 119 8.74 -1.69 -9.77
CA VAL A 119 9.97 -1.89 -9.01
C VAL A 119 10.15 -0.71 -8.06
N LEU A 120 10.14 -0.97 -6.76
CA LEU A 120 10.41 0.03 -5.73
C LEU A 120 11.92 0.23 -5.60
N VAL A 121 12.38 1.44 -5.91
CA VAL A 121 13.78 1.86 -5.80
C VAL A 121 13.93 2.67 -4.52
N TRP A 122 14.49 2.03 -3.49
CA TRP A 122 14.68 2.64 -2.17
C TRP A 122 15.91 3.55 -2.15
N PRO A 123 15.92 4.62 -1.34
CA PRO A 123 17.12 5.42 -1.16
C PRO A 123 18.29 4.59 -0.60
N ARG A 124 19.51 5.06 -0.84
CA ARG A 124 20.71 4.50 -0.26
C ARG A 124 20.60 4.41 1.26
N GLY A 125 21.09 3.30 1.81
CA GLY A 125 21.11 3.04 3.26
C GLY A 125 19.86 2.34 3.78
N TYR A 126 18.79 2.25 2.97
CA TYR A 126 17.65 1.42 3.32
C TYR A 126 18.05 -0.06 3.25
N THR A 127 17.49 -0.85 4.17
CA THR A 127 17.75 -2.29 4.26
C THR A 127 16.45 -3.04 4.49
N VAL A 128 16.46 -4.35 4.23
CA VAL A 128 15.35 -5.25 4.53
C VAL A 128 15.86 -6.41 5.36
N ARG A 129 15.05 -6.85 6.33
CA ARG A 129 15.35 -7.99 7.20
C ARG A 129 14.13 -8.87 7.41
N GLY A 130 14.36 -10.13 7.72
CA GLY A 130 13.32 -11.15 7.90
C GLY A 130 13.39 -12.20 6.80
N ASP A 131 12.24 -12.74 6.43
CA ASP A 131 12.07 -13.77 5.42
C ASP A 131 10.99 -13.39 4.37
N SER A 132 10.75 -14.27 3.40
CA SER A 132 9.79 -14.03 2.32
C SER A 132 8.35 -13.80 2.81
N THR A 133 7.98 -14.32 3.98
CA THR A 133 6.63 -14.23 4.55
C THR A 133 6.48 -13.09 5.56
N SER A 134 7.55 -12.77 6.29
CA SER A 134 7.58 -11.73 7.32
C SER A 134 8.88 -10.93 7.22
N PHE A 135 8.76 -9.67 6.81
CA PHE A 135 9.92 -8.78 6.70
C PHE A 135 9.61 -7.34 7.11
N GLU A 136 10.66 -6.64 7.49
CA GLU A 136 10.65 -5.22 7.80
C GLU A 136 11.65 -4.49 6.91
N ILE A 137 11.28 -3.30 6.46
CA ILE A 137 12.17 -2.37 5.77
C ILE A 137 12.58 -1.30 6.76
N LEU A 138 13.89 -1.06 6.83
CA LEU A 138 14.52 -0.08 7.68
C LEU A 138 15.09 1.04 6.83
N ASP A 139 14.98 2.27 7.31
CA ASP A 139 15.69 3.41 6.73
C ASP A 139 17.19 3.39 7.10
N ALA A 140 17.94 4.37 6.59
CA ALA A 140 19.36 4.53 6.86
C ALA A 140 19.69 4.75 8.36
N ALA A 141 18.70 5.13 9.19
CA ALA A 141 18.85 5.26 10.64
C ALA A 141 18.44 3.99 11.40
N ASN A 142 18.22 2.87 10.70
CA ASN A 142 17.72 1.60 11.25
C ASN A 142 16.32 1.70 11.89
N LYS A 143 15.50 2.68 11.49
CA LYS A 143 14.11 2.76 11.93
C LYS A 143 13.24 1.96 10.95
N VAL A 144 12.33 1.14 11.49
CA VAL A 144 11.33 0.42 10.70
C VAL A 144 10.36 1.41 10.07
N VAL A 145 10.29 1.41 8.74
CA VAL A 145 9.42 2.30 7.94
C VAL A 145 8.29 1.56 7.22
N ALA A 146 8.44 0.25 6.99
CA ALA A 146 7.42 -0.58 6.39
C ALA A 146 7.53 -2.04 6.89
N ARG A 147 6.40 -2.75 6.85
CA ARG A 147 6.30 -4.17 7.19
C ARG A 147 5.53 -4.91 6.11
N SER A 148 5.91 -6.17 5.88
CA SER A 148 5.17 -7.04 4.97
C SER A 148 3.69 -7.13 5.36
N GLY A 149 2.81 -7.19 4.36
CA GLY A 149 1.36 -7.31 4.59
C GLY A 149 0.68 -6.07 5.18
N THR A 150 1.42 -5.03 5.61
CA THR A 150 0.84 -3.81 6.18
C THR A 150 0.65 -2.75 5.08
N PRO A 151 -0.54 -2.16 4.97
CA PRO A 151 -0.77 -1.06 4.03
C PRO A 151 0.04 0.19 4.41
N ILE A 152 0.76 0.74 3.43
CA ILE A 152 1.53 1.98 3.54
C ILE A 152 1.17 2.93 2.40
N THR A 153 1.36 4.22 2.65
CA THR A 153 1.40 5.24 1.61
C THR A 153 2.84 5.71 1.46
N MET A 154 3.38 5.56 0.26
CA MET A 154 4.72 6.02 -0.10
C MET A 154 4.61 7.17 -1.07
N GLY A 155 5.24 8.29 -0.76
CA GLY A 155 5.59 9.29 -1.75
C GLY A 155 6.56 8.70 -2.77
N GLY A 156 6.77 9.41 -3.87
CA GLY A 156 7.79 9.02 -4.82
C GLY A 156 7.54 9.52 -6.23
N GLY A 157 8.51 9.22 -7.10
CA GLY A 157 8.50 9.63 -8.50
C GLY A 157 8.95 8.53 -9.43
N GLY A 158 8.52 8.61 -10.68
CA GLY A 158 9.00 7.71 -11.72
C GLY A 158 10.48 7.92 -12.05
N ALA A 159 11.15 6.86 -12.46
CA ALA A 159 12.45 6.95 -13.13
C ALA A 159 12.37 6.28 -14.50
N ASP A 160 12.96 6.91 -15.52
CA ASP A 160 12.87 6.43 -16.90
C ASP A 160 13.64 5.12 -17.12
N ARG A 161 14.73 4.92 -16.37
CA ARG A 161 15.65 3.78 -16.55
C ARG A 161 16.37 3.41 -15.27
N PHE A 162 16.70 2.12 -15.16
CA PHE A 162 17.47 1.58 -14.05
C PHE A 162 18.94 1.96 -14.21
N GLN A 163 19.50 2.67 -13.24
CA GLN A 163 20.87 3.17 -13.37
C GLN A 163 21.93 2.11 -13.09
N PRO A 164 23.10 2.16 -13.76
CA PRO A 164 24.21 1.23 -13.51
C PRO A 164 24.71 1.22 -12.06
N THR A 165 24.57 2.33 -11.34
CA THR A 165 25.04 2.52 -9.96
C THR A 165 24.09 1.94 -8.90
N TRP A 166 22.88 1.54 -9.29
CA TRP A 166 21.88 0.99 -8.38
C TRP A 166 22.11 -0.50 -8.12
N THR A 167 21.69 -0.96 -6.93
CA THR A 167 21.83 -2.36 -6.52
C THR A 167 20.52 -3.14 -6.69
N GLY A 168 20.58 -4.49 -6.62
CA GLY A 168 19.38 -5.33 -6.72
C GLY A 168 18.80 -5.41 -8.13
N ARG A 169 19.64 -5.28 -9.18
CA ARG A 169 19.21 -5.32 -10.59
C ARG A 169 18.46 -6.61 -10.95
N ASP A 170 18.75 -7.71 -10.27
CA ASP A 170 18.03 -8.99 -10.40
C ASP A 170 16.54 -8.89 -10.00
N CYS A 171 16.16 -7.87 -9.22
CA CYS A 171 14.78 -7.57 -8.87
C CYS A 171 14.06 -6.66 -9.87
N ALA A 172 14.75 -6.13 -10.88
CA ALA A 172 14.10 -5.31 -11.91
C ALA A 172 13.29 -6.18 -12.89
N THR A 173 12.01 -5.87 -13.07
CA THR A 173 11.07 -6.63 -13.94
C THR A 173 10.86 -6.01 -15.32
N GLY A 174 11.60 -4.96 -15.67
CA GLY A 174 11.36 -4.17 -16.88
C GLY A 174 10.07 -3.31 -16.84
N GLY A 175 9.30 -3.40 -15.75
CA GLY A 175 8.15 -2.52 -15.48
C GLY A 175 8.58 -1.15 -14.95
N PRO A 176 7.60 -0.31 -14.56
CA PRO A 176 7.85 1.04 -14.08
C PRO A 176 8.75 1.05 -12.85
N LEU A 177 9.66 2.03 -12.79
CA LEU A 177 10.54 2.24 -11.64
C LEU A 177 9.94 3.35 -10.77
N TRP A 178 9.77 3.06 -9.49
CA TRP A 178 9.27 4.00 -8.50
C TRP A 178 10.37 4.35 -7.50
N MET A 179 10.92 5.54 -7.60
CA MET A 179 11.84 6.11 -6.62
C MET A 179 11.07 6.43 -5.34
N VAL A 180 11.34 5.67 -4.29
CA VAL A 180 10.61 5.77 -3.01
C VAL A 180 10.93 7.09 -2.32
N GLY A 181 9.87 7.81 -1.96
CA GLY A 181 9.89 9.04 -1.17
C GLY A 181 9.36 8.83 0.25
N GLY A 182 8.78 9.88 0.85
CA GLY A 182 8.32 9.86 2.24
C GLY A 182 7.30 8.75 2.52
N ILE A 183 7.45 8.03 3.63
CA ILE A 183 6.62 6.86 3.97
C ILE A 183 5.74 7.18 5.17
N SER A 184 4.46 6.86 5.06
CA SER A 184 3.50 7.02 6.14
C SER A 184 2.61 5.79 6.26
N ALA A 185 2.23 5.45 7.49
CA ALA A 185 1.20 4.45 7.73
C ALA A 185 -0.13 4.97 7.18
N ARG A 186 -0.90 4.10 6.53
CA ARG A 186 -2.24 4.45 6.08
C ARG A 186 -3.12 4.69 7.31
N ARG A 187 -3.66 5.92 7.45
CA ARG A 187 -4.63 6.29 8.48
C ARG A 187 -6.02 5.74 8.16
#